data_AF-A0A519H1Q9-F1
#
_entry.id   AF-A0A519H1Q9-F1
#
_cell.length_a   1.000
_cell.length_b   1.000
_cell.length_c   1.000
_cell.angle_alpha   90.00
_cell.angle_beta   90.00
_cell.angle_gamma   90.00
#
_symmetry.space_group_name_H-M   'P 1'
#
loop_
_entity.id
_entity.type
_entity.pdbx_description
1 polymer ?
#
loop_
_entity_poly.entity_id
_entity_poly.type
_entity_poly.pdbx_seq_one_letter_code
_entity_poly.pdbx_strand_id
1 'polypeptide(L)'
;MAAPPPAVPGAISTEAGQLAIRHEKFTLNNGFEVILVEDRRLPLVAVNLWVHAGPRNEAPGQTGFAHLFEHLMFAGSRHVPRGEYDKVVDAAGGTDANGSTNFDRTNYFFTLPSNQLETGLWLKADMLGWMIDEVDSVALVNQQDVVRNERRQSFENRPYGIVEEAMYQALYP
;
A
#
# COMPACT_ATOMS: atom_id res chain seq x y z
N MET A 1 1.78 37.21 28.35
CA MET A 1 1.57 36.12 27.35
C MET A 1 2.39 34.93 27.81
N ALA A 2 1.78 33.75 27.96
CA ALA A 2 2.53 32.54 28.32
C ALA A 2 3.45 32.14 27.16
N ALA A 3 4.66 31.66 27.47
CA ALA A 3 5.57 31.14 26.47
C ALA A 3 4.92 29.93 25.76
N PRO A 4 5.14 29.76 24.44
CA PRO A 4 4.64 28.59 23.72
C PRO A 4 5.22 27.31 24.35
N PRO A 5 4.45 26.21 24.39
CA PRO A 5 4.95 24.95 24.92
C PRO A 5 6.18 24.48 24.10
N PRO A 6 7.12 23.78 24.75
CA PRO A 6 8.29 23.24 24.06
C PRO A 6 7.86 22.31 22.91
N ALA A 7 8.59 22.38 21.79
CA ALA A 7 8.33 21.54 20.64
C ALA A 7 8.54 20.06 21.00
N VAL A 8 7.58 19.20 20.63
CA VAL A 8 7.71 17.75 20.80
C VAL A 8 8.79 17.25 19.81
N PRO A 9 9.84 16.55 20.29
CA PRO A 9 10.86 16.00 19.40
C PRO A 9 10.24 15.00 18.41
N GLY A 10 10.54 15.16 17.12
CA GLY A 10 10.11 14.23 16.09
C GLY A 10 10.81 12.86 16.16
N ALA A 11 10.42 11.95 15.28
CA ALA A 11 11.06 10.63 15.15
C ALA A 11 12.34 10.66 14.30
N ILE A 12 12.55 11.73 13.51
CA ILE A 12 13.68 11.88 12.60
C ILE A 12 14.67 12.88 13.20
N SER A 13 15.94 12.48 13.31
CA SER A 13 17.07 13.33 13.69
C SER A 13 18.21 13.18 12.68
N THR A 14 19.13 14.15 12.68
CA THR A 14 20.41 14.02 12.00
C THR A 14 21.49 13.95 13.06
N GLU A 15 22.19 12.83 13.16
CA GLU A 15 23.27 12.60 14.12
C GLU A 15 24.56 12.39 13.34
N ALA A 16 25.58 13.22 13.60
CA ALA A 16 26.88 13.17 12.91
C ALA A 16 26.79 13.17 11.36
N GLY A 17 25.78 13.84 10.80
CA GLY A 17 25.55 13.89 9.35
C GLY A 17 24.82 12.67 8.77
N GLN A 18 24.39 11.73 9.61
CA GLN A 18 23.57 10.58 9.22
C GLN A 18 22.12 10.78 9.64
N LEU A 19 21.19 10.34 8.78
CA LEU A 19 19.77 10.31 9.09
C LEU A 19 19.51 9.18 10.11
N ALA A 20 18.99 9.54 11.28
CA ALA A 20 18.55 8.61 12.29
C ALA A 20 17.03 8.66 12.43
N ILE A 21 16.38 7.50 12.38
CA ILE A 21 14.93 7.37 12.57
C ILE A 21 14.70 6.50 13.80
N ARG A 22 14.20 7.12 14.87
CA ARG A 22 13.78 6.40 16.07
C ARG A 22 12.55 5.56 15.72
N HIS A 23 12.71 4.25 15.81
CA HIS A 23 11.64 3.29 15.54
C HIS A 23 11.79 2.06 16.43
N GLU A 24 10.67 1.37 16.63
CA GLU A 24 10.64 0.04 17.22
C GLU A 24 10.39 -0.98 16.11
N LYS A 25 11.06 -2.12 16.22
CA LYS A 25 10.90 -3.24 15.31
C LYS A 25 10.66 -4.50 16.12
N PHE A 26 9.54 -5.17 15.89
CA PHE A 26 9.19 -6.41 16.58
C PHE A 26 8.39 -7.34 15.67
N THR A 27 8.30 -8.60 16.05
CA THR A 27 7.58 -9.63 15.31
C THR A 27 6.45 -10.18 16.18
N LEU A 28 5.24 -10.23 15.63
CA LEU A 28 4.09 -10.85 16.28
C LEU A 28 4.21 -12.37 16.30
N ASN A 29 3.43 -13.05 17.16
CA ASN A 29 3.47 -14.51 17.31
C ASN A 29 3.16 -15.27 16.01
N ASN A 30 2.44 -14.66 15.06
CA ASN A 30 2.14 -15.24 13.74
C ASN A 30 3.24 -14.95 12.69
N GLY A 31 4.38 -14.38 13.08
CA GLY A 31 5.49 -14.05 12.19
C GLY A 31 5.37 -12.69 11.49
N PHE A 32 4.31 -11.93 11.74
CA PHE A 32 4.12 -10.62 11.12
C PHE A 32 5.11 -9.60 11.70
N GLU A 33 5.90 -8.98 10.84
CA GLU A 33 6.88 -7.95 11.22
C GLU A 33 6.21 -6.57 11.31
N VAL A 34 6.47 -5.85 12.40
CA VAL A 34 5.94 -4.51 12.66
C VAL A 34 7.11 -3.55 12.83
N ILE A 35 7.04 -2.42 12.12
CA ILE A 35 7.94 -1.28 12.26
C ILE A 35 7.08 -0.10 12.73
N LEU A 36 7.31 0.36 13.96
CA LEU A 36 6.58 1.48 14.57
C LEU A 36 7.48 2.71 14.66
N VAL A 37 7.03 3.81 14.07
CA VAL A 37 7.69 5.12 14.17
C VAL A 37 6.74 6.06 14.91
N GLU A 38 7.07 6.40 16.16
CA GLU A 38 6.25 7.31 16.97
C GLU A 38 6.73 8.75 16.85
N ASP A 39 5.90 9.58 16.20
CA ASP A 39 6.08 11.03 16.07
C ASP A 39 4.77 11.76 16.43
N ARG A 40 4.76 12.46 17.56
CA ARG A 40 3.55 13.13 18.08
C ARG A 40 3.41 14.60 17.66
N ARG A 41 4.21 15.07 16.68
CA ARG A 41 4.13 16.46 16.21
C ARG A 41 2.83 16.78 15.48
N LEU A 42 2.20 15.78 14.86
CA LEU A 42 0.91 15.89 14.17
C LEU A 42 -0.04 14.80 14.68
N PRO A 43 -1.35 15.08 14.80
CA PRO A 43 -2.34 14.09 15.23
C PRO A 43 -2.75 13.18 14.07
N LEU A 44 -1.77 12.66 13.32
CA LEU A 44 -1.97 11.81 12.14
C LEU A 44 -1.28 10.45 12.35
N VAL A 45 -1.73 9.44 11.63
CA VAL A 45 -1.11 8.13 11.59
C VAL A 45 -1.11 7.60 10.16
N ALA A 46 0.05 7.13 9.70
CA ALA A 46 0.19 6.47 8.41
C ALA A 46 0.25 4.95 8.64
N VAL A 47 -0.65 4.21 8.00
CA VAL A 47 -0.70 2.75 8.10
C VAL A 47 -0.30 2.17 6.76
N ASN A 48 0.74 1.33 6.77
CA ASN A 48 1.28 0.70 5.57
C ASN A 48 1.29 -0.82 5.74
N LEU A 49 0.79 -1.54 4.75
CA LEU A 49 0.87 -2.99 4.64
C LEU A 49 1.81 -3.33 3.49
N TRP A 50 2.99 -3.86 3.83
CA TRP A 50 4.00 -4.27 2.86
C TRP A 50 3.98 -5.78 2.69
N VAL A 51 3.82 -6.23 1.45
CA VAL A 51 3.88 -7.64 1.06
C VAL A 51 5.14 -7.84 0.24
N HIS A 52 6.01 -8.75 0.68
CA HIS A 52 7.24 -9.13 -0.02
C HIS A 52 6.94 -10.07 -1.19
N ALA A 53 6.08 -9.63 -2.10
CA ALA A 53 5.74 -10.29 -3.34
C ALA A 53 5.50 -9.24 -4.42
N GLY A 54 6.06 -9.45 -5.60
CA GLY A 54 5.85 -8.61 -6.79
C GLY A 54 5.96 -9.45 -8.06
N PRO A 55 6.01 -8.83 -9.26
CA PRO A 55 6.14 -9.53 -10.53
C PRO A 55 7.31 -10.51 -10.62
N ARG A 56 8.39 -10.31 -9.84
CA ARG A 56 9.51 -11.25 -9.76
C ARG A 56 9.10 -12.64 -9.23
N ASN A 57 8.03 -12.71 -8.45
CA ASN A 57 7.53 -13.94 -7.85
C ASN A 57 6.52 -14.69 -8.76
N GLU A 58 6.20 -14.14 -9.93
CA GLU A 58 5.21 -14.70 -10.85
C GLU A 58 5.78 -15.86 -11.68
N ALA A 59 4.91 -16.80 -12.04
CA ALA A 59 5.28 -17.88 -12.95
C ALA A 59 5.24 -17.42 -14.42
N PRO A 60 6.10 -17.95 -15.31
CA PRO A 60 6.00 -17.71 -16.74
C PRO A 60 4.60 -18.02 -17.28
N GLY A 61 4.04 -17.10 -18.08
CA GLY A 61 2.67 -17.19 -18.59
C GLY A 61 1.57 -16.78 -17.59
N GLN A 62 1.93 -16.41 -16.36
CA GLN A 62 1.04 -15.88 -15.33
C GLN A 62 1.52 -14.50 -14.86
N THR A 63 1.81 -13.62 -15.81
CA THR A 63 2.33 -12.28 -15.52
C THR A 63 1.23 -11.27 -15.20
N GLY A 64 1.50 -10.31 -14.33
CA GLY A 64 0.59 -9.22 -13.95
C GLY A 64 -0.38 -9.58 -12.82
N PHE A 65 -0.17 -10.74 -12.18
CA PHE A 65 -0.95 -11.19 -11.03
C PHE A 65 -0.72 -10.30 -9.81
N ALA A 66 0.53 -9.92 -9.49
CA ALA A 66 0.83 -9.06 -8.35
C ALA A 66 0.07 -7.73 -8.43
N HIS A 67 0.09 -7.09 -9.60
CA HIS A 67 -0.66 -5.86 -9.83
C HIS A 67 -2.18 -6.10 -9.85
N LEU A 68 -2.67 -7.20 -10.45
CA LEU A 68 -4.09 -7.54 -10.41
C LEU A 68 -4.60 -7.78 -8.98
N PHE A 69 -3.82 -8.47 -8.15
CA PHE A 69 -4.14 -8.68 -6.73
C PHE A 69 -4.14 -7.37 -5.95
N GLU A 70 -3.29 -6.41 -6.32
CA GLU A 70 -3.38 -5.05 -5.78
C GLU A 70 -4.78 -4.45 -5.98
N HIS A 71 -5.29 -4.45 -7.21
CA HIS A 71 -6.64 -3.96 -7.53
C HIS A 71 -7.73 -4.75 -6.82
N LEU A 72 -7.62 -6.09 -6.78
CA LEU A 72 -8.62 -6.94 -6.14
C LEU A 72 -8.69 -6.74 -4.63
N MET A 73 -7.57 -6.42 -3.96
CA MET A 73 -7.53 -6.15 -2.53
C MET A 73 -8.26 -4.84 -2.16
N PHE A 74 -8.31 -3.87 -3.08
CA PHE A 74 -9.15 -2.67 -2.92
C PHE A 74 -10.63 -2.91 -3.23
N ALA A 75 -10.96 -4.02 -3.91
CA ALA A 75 -12.35 -4.29 -4.25
C ALA A 75 -13.20 -4.49 -2.99
N GLY A 76 -12.66 -5.07 -1.91
CA GLY A 76 -13.36 -5.26 -0.64
C GLY A 76 -12.84 -6.48 0.12
N SER A 77 -13.59 -6.91 1.13
CA SER A 77 -13.31 -8.07 1.99
C SER A 77 -14.62 -8.73 2.43
N ARG A 78 -14.57 -9.77 3.27
CA ARG A 78 -15.78 -10.36 3.84
C ARG A 78 -16.56 -9.41 4.76
N HIS A 79 -15.89 -8.43 5.35
CA HIS A 79 -16.52 -7.47 6.28
C HIS A 79 -16.68 -6.07 5.70
N VAL A 80 -15.98 -5.75 4.61
CA VAL A 80 -16.11 -4.48 3.87
C VAL A 80 -16.68 -4.77 2.49
N PRO A 81 -17.93 -4.37 2.20
CA PRO A 81 -18.56 -4.65 0.91
C PRO A 81 -17.80 -4.08 -0.27
N ARG A 82 -18.12 -4.60 -1.46
CA ARG A 82 -17.38 -4.24 -2.66
C ARG A 82 -17.51 -2.75 -2.99
N GLY A 83 -16.38 -2.07 -3.19
CA GLY A 83 -16.34 -0.63 -3.49
C GLY A 83 -16.65 0.28 -2.29
N GLU A 84 -16.70 -0.28 -1.07
CA GLU A 84 -16.90 0.49 0.17
C GLU A 84 -15.59 0.78 0.90
N TYR A 85 -14.47 0.13 0.53
CA TYR A 85 -13.20 0.29 1.22
C TYR A 85 -12.76 1.76 1.30
N ASP A 86 -12.73 2.45 0.16
CA ASP A 86 -12.35 3.86 0.11
C ASP A 86 -13.33 4.75 0.87
N LYS A 87 -14.63 4.43 0.84
CA LYS A 87 -15.66 5.18 1.59
C LYS A 87 -15.46 5.07 3.10
N VAL A 88 -15.03 3.91 3.60
CA VAL A 88 -14.72 3.75 5.04
C VAL A 88 -13.51 4.59 5.40
N VAL A 89 -12.46 4.61 4.56
CA VAL A 89 -11.28 5.44 4.77
C VAL A 89 -11.63 6.93 4.72
N ASP A 90 -12.40 7.36 3.73
CA ASP A 90 -12.86 8.75 3.58
C ASP A 90 -13.74 9.19 4.75
N ALA A 91 -14.66 8.33 5.20
CA ALA A 91 -15.52 8.61 6.35
C ALA A 91 -14.72 8.72 7.67
N ALA A 92 -13.59 8.03 7.77
CA ALA A 92 -12.63 8.18 8.88
C ALA A 92 -11.75 9.44 8.74
N GLY A 93 -11.91 10.24 7.68
CA GLY A 93 -11.11 11.43 7.40
C GLY A 93 -9.75 11.10 6.80
N GLY A 94 -9.63 9.96 6.13
CA GLY A 94 -8.39 9.50 5.54
C GLY A 94 -7.96 10.26 4.29
N THR A 95 -6.66 10.22 4.03
CA THR A 95 -6.03 10.75 2.82
C THR A 95 -5.00 9.77 2.30
N ASP A 96 -4.55 10.00 1.06
CA ASP A 96 -3.44 9.25 0.45
C ASP A 96 -3.68 7.73 0.44
N ALA A 97 -4.94 7.31 0.37
CA ALA A 97 -5.31 5.90 0.24
C ALA A 97 -4.91 5.41 -1.14
N ASN A 98 -3.92 4.51 -1.19
CA ASN A 98 -3.40 4.00 -2.45
C ASN A 98 -2.62 2.69 -2.29
N GLY A 99 -2.27 2.10 -3.43
CA GLY A 99 -1.39 0.95 -3.56
C GLY A 99 -0.21 1.25 -4.49
N SER A 100 0.78 0.38 -4.45
CA SER A 100 1.82 0.34 -5.48
C SER A 100 2.47 -1.05 -5.53
N THR A 101 2.74 -1.51 -6.74
CA THR A 101 3.45 -2.75 -7.00
C THR A 101 4.72 -2.48 -7.79
N ASN A 102 5.84 -3.07 -7.36
CA ASN A 102 7.10 -3.12 -8.12
C ASN A 102 7.62 -4.56 -8.16
N PHE A 103 8.77 -4.79 -8.80
CA PHE A 103 9.32 -6.14 -8.99
C PHE A 103 9.40 -6.98 -7.72
N ASP A 104 9.72 -6.39 -6.56
CA ASP A 104 9.99 -7.13 -5.33
C ASP A 104 8.89 -7.01 -4.26
N ARG A 105 7.92 -6.10 -4.43
CA ARG A 105 6.87 -5.85 -3.42
C ARG A 105 5.56 -5.32 -3.97
N THR A 106 4.52 -5.47 -3.15
CA THR A 106 3.28 -4.71 -3.21
C THR A 106 3.05 -4.02 -1.86
N ASN A 107 2.59 -2.77 -1.88
CA ASN A 107 2.29 -2.01 -0.66
C ASN A 107 0.94 -1.33 -0.76
N TYR A 108 0.20 -1.34 0.35
CA TYR A 108 -1.10 -0.70 0.50
C TYR A 108 -1.05 0.27 1.67
N PHE A 109 -1.43 1.52 1.46
CA PHE A 109 -1.26 2.55 2.48
C PHE A 109 -2.38 3.57 2.48
N PHE A 110 -2.52 4.26 3.60
CA PHE A 110 -3.33 5.47 3.77
C PHE A 110 -2.83 6.23 4.99
N THR A 111 -3.23 7.49 5.10
CA THR A 111 -3.06 8.32 6.29
C THR A 111 -4.42 8.58 6.92
N LEU A 112 -4.51 8.52 8.24
CA LEU A 112 -5.72 8.79 9.02
C LEU A 112 -5.44 9.80 10.15
N PRO A 113 -6.47 10.45 10.70
CA PRO A 113 -6.40 11.04 12.04
C PRO A 113 -5.94 9.99 13.07
N SER A 114 -5.06 10.35 13.99
CA SER A 114 -4.46 9.42 14.96
C SER A 114 -5.49 8.69 15.85
N ASN A 115 -6.67 9.26 16.08
CA ASN A 115 -7.78 8.61 16.79
C ASN A 115 -8.48 7.50 15.97
N GLN A 116 -8.13 7.33 14.69
CA GLN A 116 -8.62 6.29 13.79
C GLN A 116 -7.59 5.18 13.54
N LEU A 117 -6.50 5.12 14.33
CA LEU A 117 -5.49 4.06 14.22
C LEU A 117 -6.11 2.66 14.28
N GLU A 118 -7.04 2.43 15.20
CA GLU A 118 -7.72 1.13 15.32
C GLU A 118 -8.47 0.76 14.04
N THR A 119 -9.24 1.69 13.47
CA THR A 119 -9.92 1.53 12.18
C THR A 119 -8.93 1.17 11.07
N GLY A 120 -7.80 1.88 11.01
CA GLY A 120 -6.76 1.64 10.01
C GLY A 120 -6.13 0.24 10.12
N LEU A 121 -5.77 -0.17 11.34
CA LEU A 121 -5.22 -1.51 11.58
C LEU A 121 -6.24 -2.61 11.29
N TRP A 122 -7.50 -2.39 11.67
CA TRP A 122 -8.59 -3.32 11.38
C TRP A 122 -8.78 -3.50 9.87
N LEU A 123 -8.84 -2.42 9.10
CA LEU A 123 -8.97 -2.48 7.63
C LEU A 123 -7.84 -3.27 6.97
N LYS A 124 -6.58 -3.05 7.39
CA LYS A 124 -5.44 -3.79 6.83
C LYS A 124 -5.43 -5.27 7.23
N ALA A 125 -5.77 -5.56 8.48
CA ALA A 125 -5.89 -6.93 8.96
C ALA A 125 -7.02 -7.68 8.24
N ASP A 126 -8.16 -7.02 8.03
CA ASP A 126 -9.33 -7.58 7.36
C ASP A 126 -9.08 -7.82 5.87
N MET A 127 -8.47 -6.86 5.18
CA MET A 127 -8.03 -7.00 3.80
C MET A 127 -7.14 -8.24 3.60
N LEU A 128 -6.16 -8.46 4.50
CA LEU A 128 -5.23 -9.58 4.39
C LEU A 128 -5.83 -10.93 4.82
N GLY A 129 -6.60 -10.94 5.90
CA GLY A 129 -7.12 -12.16 6.51
C GLY A 129 -8.43 -12.65 5.89
N TRP A 130 -9.21 -11.76 5.29
CA TRP A 130 -10.58 -12.00 4.83
C TRP A 130 -10.85 -11.37 3.47
N MET A 131 -9.89 -11.50 2.54
CA MET A 131 -10.11 -11.13 1.14
C MET A 131 -11.40 -11.79 0.61
N ILE A 132 -12.04 -11.15 -0.37
CA ILE A 132 -13.27 -11.66 -1.00
C ILE A 132 -13.13 -13.13 -1.41
N ASP A 133 -14.14 -13.93 -1.06
CA ASP A 133 -14.12 -15.38 -1.26
C ASP A 133 -14.19 -15.79 -2.74
N GLU A 134 -14.87 -14.96 -3.53
CA GLU A 134 -15.10 -15.22 -4.93
C GLU A 134 -14.78 -13.96 -5.73
N VAL A 135 -13.83 -14.11 -6.65
CA VAL A 135 -13.72 -13.22 -7.80
C VAL A 135 -14.50 -13.90 -8.91
N ASP A 136 -15.77 -13.51 -9.08
CA ASP A 136 -16.56 -14.06 -10.19
C ASP A 136 -15.91 -13.72 -11.55
N SER A 137 -16.21 -14.50 -12.58
CA SER A 137 -15.57 -14.36 -13.89
C SER A 137 -15.84 -13.01 -14.55
N VAL A 138 -17.00 -12.40 -14.29
CA VAL A 138 -17.37 -11.08 -14.83
C VAL A 138 -16.53 -10.01 -14.15
N ALA A 139 -16.42 -10.05 -12.83
CA ALA A 139 -15.58 -9.19 -12.02
C ALA A 139 -14.11 -9.29 -12.44
N LEU A 140 -13.60 -10.50 -12.65
CA LEU A 140 -12.22 -10.71 -13.09
C LEU A 140 -11.97 -10.09 -14.47
N VAL A 141 -12.84 -10.34 -15.44
CA VAL A 141 -12.71 -9.76 -16.79
C VAL A 141 -12.76 -8.24 -16.74
N ASN A 142 -13.68 -7.67 -15.97
CA ASN A 142 -13.76 -6.22 -15.78
C ASN A 142 -12.46 -5.64 -15.21
N GLN A 143 -11.87 -6.29 -14.20
CA GLN A 143 -10.60 -5.82 -13.62
C GLN A 143 -9.43 -5.99 -14.60
N GLN A 144 -9.40 -7.07 -15.38
CA GLN A 144 -8.40 -7.23 -16.45
C GLN A 144 -8.49 -6.11 -17.48
N ASP A 145 -9.70 -5.67 -17.83
CA ASP A 145 -9.91 -4.59 -18.79
C ASP A 145 -9.48 -3.23 -18.23
N VAL A 146 -9.73 -2.98 -16.94
CA VAL A 146 -9.20 -1.80 -16.22
C VAL A 146 -7.68 -1.79 -16.25
N VAL A 147 -7.03 -2.89 -15.85
CA VAL A 147 -5.55 -3.00 -15.84
C VAL A 147 -4.97 -2.86 -17.26
N ARG A 148 -5.61 -3.44 -18.27
CA ARG A 148 -5.19 -3.26 -19.68
C ARG A 148 -5.30 -1.80 -20.12
N ASN A 149 -6.36 -1.10 -19.73
CA ASN A 149 -6.52 0.32 -20.04
C ASN A 149 -5.50 1.18 -19.29
N GLU A 150 -5.21 0.87 -18.04
CA GLU A 150 -4.16 1.53 -17.26
C GLU A 150 -2.80 1.36 -17.93
N ARG A 151 -2.43 0.15 -18.38
CA ARG A 151 -1.19 -0.07 -19.11
C ARG A 151 -1.12 0.78 -20.38
N ARG A 152 -2.21 0.85 -21.14
CA ARG A 152 -2.31 1.71 -22.34
C ARG A 152 -2.06 3.17 -21.99
N GLN A 153 -2.68 3.67 -20.92
CA GLN A 153 -2.55 5.06 -20.51
C GLN A 153 -1.16 5.40 -19.95
N SER A 154 -0.64 4.54 -19.07
CA SER A 154 0.58 4.80 -18.29
C SER A 154 1.86 4.50 -19.06
N PHE A 155 1.83 3.56 -20.00
CA PHE A 155 3.02 3.09 -20.71
C PHE A 155 2.90 3.23 -22.23
N GLU A 156 1.88 2.64 -22.87
CA GLU A 156 1.85 2.55 -24.35
C GLU A 156 1.58 3.90 -25.03
N ASN A 157 0.69 4.72 -24.46
CA ASN A 157 0.30 6.02 -25.03
C ASN A 157 1.13 7.19 -24.49
N ARG A 158 2.21 6.91 -23.76
CA ARG A 158 3.10 7.93 -23.20
C ARG A 158 4.44 7.93 -23.95
N PRO A 159 4.99 9.10 -24.33
CA PRO A 159 6.34 9.17 -24.86
C PRO A 159 7.34 8.48 -23.93
N TYR A 160 8.13 7.57 -24.50
CA TYR A 160 9.12 6.75 -23.79
C TYR A 160 8.58 5.77 -22.73
N GLY A 161 7.26 5.58 -22.61
CA GLY A 161 6.68 4.74 -21.56
C GLY A 161 7.09 3.27 -21.63
N ILE A 162 7.38 2.74 -22.82
CA ILE A 162 7.82 1.34 -23.01
C ILE A 162 9.34 1.14 -22.92
N VAL A 163 10.14 2.20 -22.80
CA VAL A 163 11.60 2.11 -22.87
C VAL A 163 12.16 1.30 -21.72
N GLU A 164 11.63 1.50 -20.53
CA GLU A 164 12.07 0.78 -19.33
C GLU A 164 11.73 -0.72 -19.42
N GLU A 165 10.53 -1.07 -19.91
CA GLU A 165 10.14 -2.46 -20.16
C GLU A 165 11.10 -3.13 -21.17
N ALA A 166 11.37 -2.47 -22.30
CA ALA A 166 12.27 -2.97 -23.33
C ALA A 166 13.71 -3.11 -22.82
N MET A 167 14.17 -2.17 -21.99
CA MET A 167 15.48 -2.24 -21.35
C MET A 167 15.57 -3.44 -20.41
N TYR A 168 14.56 -3.68 -19.57
CA TYR A 168 14.56 -4.85 -18.67
C TYR A 168 14.56 -6.16 -19.45
N GLN A 169 13.75 -6.29 -20.51
CA GLN A 169 13.75 -7.48 -21.37
C GLN A 169 15.10 -7.72 -22.05
N ALA A 170 15.83 -6.66 -22.42
CA ALA A 170 17.15 -6.78 -23.03
C ALA A 170 18.25 -7.15 -22.02
N LEU A 171 18.15 -6.67 -20.77
CA LEU A 171 19.12 -6.94 -19.71
C LEU A 171 18.88 -8.30 -19.03
N TYR A 172 17.64 -8.77 -18.98
CA TYR A 172 17.21 -9.98 -18.27
C TYR A 172 16.31 -10.86 -19.17
N PRO A 173 16.90 -11.60 -20.14
CA PRO A 173 16.14 -12.42 -21.11
C PRO A 173 15.57 -13.72 -20.53
#